data_AF-A0A0G0URP1-F1
#
_entry.id   AF-A0A0G0URP1-F1
#
_cell.length_a   1.000
_cell.length_b   1.000
_cell.length_c   1.000
_cell.angle_alpha   90.00
_cell.angle_beta   90.00
_cell.angle_gamma   90.00
#
_symmetry.space_group_name_H-M   'P 1'
#
loop_
_entity.id
_entity.type
_entity.pdbx_description
1 polymer ?
#
loop_
_entity_poly.entity_id
_entity_poly.type
_entity_poly.pdbx_seq_one_letter_code
_entity_poly.pdbx_strand_id
1 'polypeptide(L)'
;MQGKMKGRSALYTFKKVAVGGTFDQLHKGHEELLQTAFSLGNQVVIGLTDDQMVLSKTLSELIEAYEVRKKHLQNFLRKHQFFSRSKIVRLNDSLGPALTDDTIKAVVVGPYY
;
A
#
# COMPACT_ATOMS: atom_id res chain seq x y z
N MET A 1 0.16 -47.19 -11.91
CA MET A 1 0.17 -46.21 -10.80
C MET A 1 1.06 -45.04 -11.21
N GLN A 2 0.48 -43.95 -11.72
CA GLN A 2 1.23 -42.75 -12.08
C GLN A 2 1.25 -41.78 -10.88
N GLY A 3 2.45 -41.29 -10.58
CA GLY A 3 2.81 -40.56 -9.36
C GLY A 3 2.07 -39.25 -9.17
N LYS A 4 1.77 -38.95 -7.91
CA LYS A 4 1.15 -37.72 -7.42
C LYS A 4 2.03 -36.51 -7.76
N MET A 5 1.48 -35.54 -8.48
CA MET A 5 2.14 -34.24 -8.70
C MET A 5 2.20 -33.43 -7.39
N LYS A 6 3.39 -32.89 -7.14
CA LYS A 6 3.81 -32.06 -6.00
C LYS A 6 2.84 -30.88 -5.75
N GLY A 7 2.51 -30.65 -4.48
CA GLY A 7 1.71 -29.51 -4.03
C GLY A 7 2.36 -28.19 -4.41
N ARG A 8 1.61 -27.33 -5.11
CA ARG A 8 2.01 -25.97 -5.45
C ARG A 8 2.08 -25.15 -4.16
N SER A 9 3.28 -24.69 -3.78
CA SER A 9 3.47 -23.75 -2.68
C SER A 9 2.78 -22.43 -2.97
N ALA A 10 2.34 -21.73 -1.93
CA ALA A 10 1.59 -20.47 -2.05
C ALA A 10 2.34 -19.44 -2.92
N LEU A 11 1.63 -18.79 -3.86
CA LEU A 11 2.20 -17.78 -4.77
C LEU A 11 2.72 -16.53 -4.07
N TYR A 12 2.36 -16.32 -2.80
CA TYR A 12 2.70 -15.14 -2.01
C TYR A 12 3.16 -15.56 -0.61
N THR A 13 4.13 -14.83 -0.05
CA THR A 13 4.63 -15.05 1.31
C THR A 13 3.56 -14.79 2.38
N PHE A 14 2.72 -13.79 2.16
CA PHE A 14 1.67 -13.39 3.09
C PHE A 14 0.30 -13.36 2.41
N LYS A 15 -0.76 -13.71 3.17
CA LYS A 15 -2.14 -13.59 2.68
C LYS A 15 -2.57 -12.12 2.53
N LYS A 16 -2.16 -11.26 3.45
CA LYS A 16 -2.50 -9.83 3.47
C LYS A 16 -1.29 -9.03 3.97
N VAL A 17 -0.97 -7.93 3.29
CA VAL A 17 0.10 -6.98 3.64
C VAL A 17 -0.50 -5.58 3.76
N ALA A 18 0.01 -4.75 4.66
CA ALA A 18 -0.34 -3.33 4.71
C ALA A 18 0.86 -2.45 4.35
N VAL A 19 0.57 -1.33 3.70
CA VAL A 19 1.54 -0.29 3.38
C VAL A 19 0.88 1.07 3.58
N GLY A 20 1.61 2.02 4.15
CA GLY A 20 1.07 3.34 4.48
C GLY A 20 1.98 4.45 3.93
N GLY A 21 1.38 5.53 3.45
CA GLY A 21 2.12 6.67 2.95
C GLY A 21 1.24 7.83 2.52
N THR A 22 1.87 8.99 2.30
CA THR A 22 1.19 10.13 1.67
C THR A 22 1.02 9.92 0.18
N PHE A 23 1.96 9.23 -0.47
CA PHE A 23 1.91 8.91 -1.90
C PHE A 23 1.73 10.14 -2.78
N ASP A 24 2.35 11.26 -2.39
CA ASP A 24 2.39 12.49 -3.21
C ASP A 24 3.24 12.23 -4.46
N GLN A 25 2.71 12.62 -5.63
CA GLN A 25 3.32 12.51 -6.95
C GLN A 25 3.87 11.13 -7.37
N LEU A 26 3.72 10.09 -6.54
CA LEU A 26 4.18 8.72 -6.77
C LEU A 26 5.57 8.59 -7.42
N HIS A 27 6.56 9.29 -6.88
CA HIS A 27 7.94 9.12 -7.33
C HIS A 27 8.45 7.68 -7.11
N LYS A 28 9.60 7.35 -7.71
CA LYS A 28 10.20 6.00 -7.74
C LYS A 28 10.19 5.26 -6.39
N GLY A 29 10.54 5.95 -5.29
CA GLY A 29 10.50 5.36 -3.94
C GLY A 29 9.11 4.83 -3.52
N HIS A 30 8.03 5.57 -3.83
CA HIS A 30 6.67 5.08 -3.59
C HIS A 30 6.32 3.89 -4.48
N GLU A 31 6.75 3.90 -5.74
CA GLU A 31 6.49 2.81 -6.67
C GLU A 31 7.16 1.52 -6.21
N GLU A 32 8.43 1.59 -5.80
CA GLU A 32 9.19 0.45 -5.27
C GLU A 32 8.50 -0.11 -4.00
N LEU A 33 8.15 0.78 -3.07
CA LEU A 33 7.43 0.44 -1.84
C LEU A 33 6.12 -0.33 -2.12
N LEU A 34 5.30 0.16 -3.06
CA LEU A 34 4.06 -0.49 -3.47
C LEU A 34 4.33 -1.83 -4.16
N GLN A 35 5.29 -1.89 -5.09
CA GLN A 35 5.65 -3.11 -5.80
C GLN A 35 6.13 -4.21 -4.85
N THR A 36 6.94 -3.87 -3.84
CA THR A 36 7.36 -4.80 -2.79
C THR A 36 6.16 -5.32 -1.99
N ALA A 37 5.20 -4.47 -1.62
CA ALA A 37 3.99 -4.93 -0.93
C ALA A 37 3.19 -5.94 -1.77
N PHE A 38 3.05 -5.70 -3.09
CA PHE A 38 2.32 -6.58 -4.00
C PHE A 38 3.07 -7.86 -4.40
N SER A 39 4.40 -7.89 -4.29
CA SER A 39 5.19 -9.12 -4.48
C SER A 39 5.08 -10.05 -3.27
N LEU A 40 4.95 -9.49 -2.07
CA LEU A 40 4.88 -10.24 -0.81
C LEU A 40 3.47 -10.69 -0.43
N GLY A 41 2.43 -9.92 -0.77
CA GLY A 41 1.06 -10.12 -0.27
C GLY A 41 0.05 -10.50 -1.35
N ASN A 42 -0.77 -11.53 -1.13
CA ASN A 42 -1.90 -11.84 -2.02
C ASN A 42 -2.91 -10.67 -2.10
N GLN A 43 -3.19 -10.04 -0.96
CA GLN A 43 -3.96 -8.79 -0.88
C GLN A 43 -3.12 -7.70 -0.21
N VAL A 44 -3.30 -6.45 -0.65
CA VAL A 44 -2.58 -5.29 -0.09
C VAL A 44 -3.57 -4.22 0.37
N VAL A 45 -3.48 -3.84 1.65
CA VAL A 45 -4.18 -2.68 2.20
C VAL A 45 -3.25 -1.48 2.12
N ILE A 46 -3.70 -0.40 1.48
CA ILE A 46 -2.92 0.81 1.26
C ILE A 46 -3.54 1.93 2.07
N GLY A 47 -2.85 2.35 3.14
CA GLY A 47 -3.21 3.52 3.92
C GLY A 47 -2.73 4.80 3.24
N LEU A 48 -3.65 5.64 2.79
CA LEU A 48 -3.38 6.94 2.19
C LEU A 48 -3.69 8.03 3.21
N THR A 49 -2.71 8.84 3.59
CA THR A 49 -2.89 9.90 4.59
C THR A 49 -3.88 10.96 4.11
N ASP A 50 -4.79 11.39 4.97
CA ASP A 50 -5.67 12.52 4.73
C ASP A 50 -4.88 13.85 4.75
N ASP A 51 -5.51 14.91 4.27
CA ASP A 51 -4.88 16.22 4.10
C ASP A 51 -4.47 16.82 5.46
N GLN A 52 -5.23 16.56 6.51
CA GLN A 52 -4.90 17.00 7.88
C GLN A 52 -3.59 16.38 8.41
N MET A 53 -3.28 15.15 8.00
CA MET A 53 -2.06 14.45 8.42
C MET A 53 -0.80 14.93 7.70
N VAL A 54 -0.94 15.69 6.62
CA VAL A 54 0.21 16.24 5.88
C VAL A 54 0.53 17.67 6.28
N LEU A 55 -0.36 18.35 7.02
CA LEU A 55 -0.17 19.73 7.48
C LEU A 55 1.06 19.92 8.37
N SER A 56 1.47 18.88 9.09
CA SER A 56 2.68 18.93 9.93
C SER A 56 3.98 18.68 9.15
N LYS A 57 3.92 18.49 7.82
CA LYS A 57 5.10 18.24 6.97
C LYS A 57 5.68 19.55 6.45
N THR A 58 6.99 19.57 6.30
CA THR A 58 7.70 20.64 5.59
C THR A 58 7.14 20.75 4.17
N LEU A 59 6.83 21.97 3.71
CA LEU A 59 6.22 22.24 2.39
C LEU A 59 4.85 21.56 2.19
N SER A 60 4.05 21.45 3.26
CA SER A 60 2.70 20.87 3.18
C SER A 60 1.82 21.52 2.11
N GLU A 61 2.03 22.81 1.79
CA GLU A 61 1.32 23.52 0.74
C GLU A 61 1.59 23.01 -0.69
N LEU A 62 2.68 22.26 -0.89
CA LEU A 62 3.02 21.64 -2.18
C LEU A 62 2.44 20.23 -2.33
N ILE A 63 1.91 19.66 -1.25
CA ILE A 63 1.33 18.31 -1.26
C ILE A 63 -0.06 18.37 -1.88
N GLU A 64 -0.33 17.47 -2.82
CA GLU A 64 -1.62 17.41 -3.48
C GLU A 64 -2.75 17.02 -2.51
N ALA A 65 -3.97 17.50 -2.76
CA ALA A 65 -5.14 17.09 -1.99
C ALA A 65 -5.37 15.57 -2.07
N TYR A 66 -5.98 14.99 -1.04
CA TYR A 66 -6.17 13.55 -0.88
C TYR A 66 -6.80 12.90 -2.12
N GLU A 67 -7.82 13.53 -2.70
CA GLU A 67 -8.51 12.95 -3.87
C GLU A 67 -7.61 12.93 -5.11
N VAL A 68 -6.68 13.88 -5.25
CA VAL A 68 -5.69 13.90 -6.34
C VAL A 68 -4.67 12.77 -6.14
N ARG A 69 -4.09 12.67 -4.93
CA ARG A 69 -3.16 11.58 -4.57
C ARG A 69 -3.80 10.21 -4.73
N LYS A 70 -5.07 10.07 -4.31
CA LYS A 70 -5.86 8.84 -4.48
C LYS A 70 -6.05 8.50 -5.95
N LYS A 71 -6.34 9.48 -6.80
CA LYS A 71 -6.46 9.26 -8.25
C LYS A 71 -5.14 8.79 -8.85
N HIS A 72 -4.02 9.41 -8.48
CA HIS A 72 -2.68 8.98 -8.89
C HIS A 72 -2.40 7.53 -8.46
N LEU A 73 -2.71 7.19 -7.20
CA LEU A 73 -2.57 5.83 -6.68
C LEU A 73 -3.45 4.82 -7.43
N GLN A 74 -4.72 5.15 -7.68
CA GLN A 74 -5.61 4.26 -8.44
C GLN A 74 -5.10 4.02 -9.87
N ASN A 75 -4.57 5.05 -10.53
CA ASN A 75 -3.99 4.94 -11.87
C ASN A 75 -2.77 4.02 -11.87
N PHE A 76 -1.86 4.21 -10.90
CA PHE A 76 -0.71 3.32 -10.71
C PHE A 76 -1.17 1.86 -10.51
N LEU A 77 -2.11 1.62 -9.60
CA LEU A 77 -2.59 0.27 -9.32
C LEU A 77 -3.24 -0.39 -10.54
N ARG A 78 -3.96 0.37 -11.39
CA ARG A 78 -4.54 -0.15 -12.63
C ARG A 78 -3.46 -0.45 -13.66
N LYS A 79 -2.50 0.45 -13.86
CA LYS A 79 -1.37 0.28 -14.78
C LYS A 79 -0.57 -1.00 -14.48
N HIS A 80 -0.40 -1.33 -13.20
CA HIS A 80 0.33 -2.51 -12.75
C HIS A 80 -0.55 -3.74 -12.48
N GLN A 81 -1.84 -3.70 -12.82
CA GLN A 81 -2.81 -4.80 -12.58
C GLN A 81 -2.94 -5.22 -11.11
N PHE A 82 -2.65 -4.29 -10.19
CA PHE A 82 -2.73 -4.48 -8.75
C PHE A 82 -4.09 -4.08 -8.16
N PHE A 83 -4.89 -3.33 -8.91
CA PHE A 83 -6.15 -2.74 -8.42
C PHE A 83 -7.11 -3.77 -7.80
N SER A 84 -7.28 -4.94 -8.44
CA SER A 84 -8.18 -6.01 -7.96
C SER A 84 -7.74 -6.65 -6.63
N ARG A 85 -6.45 -6.53 -6.28
CA ARG A 85 -5.85 -7.06 -5.04
C ARG A 85 -5.63 -5.98 -3.99
N SER A 86 -6.11 -4.76 -4.23
CA SER A 86 -5.85 -3.59 -3.39
C SER A 86 -7.09 -3.14 -2.62
N LYS A 87 -6.89 -2.63 -1.40
CA LYS A 87 -7.89 -1.87 -0.64
C LYS A 87 -7.26 -0.57 -0.17
N ILE A 88 -7.72 0.56 -0.72
CA ILE A 88 -7.26 1.88 -0.27
C ILE A 88 -8.09 2.31 0.95
N VAL A 89 -7.42 2.68 2.03
CA VAL A 89 -8.02 3.17 3.27
C VAL A 89 -7.51 4.58 3.51
N ARG A 90 -8.41 5.54 3.75
CA ARG A 90 -8.04 6.89 4.19
C ARG A 90 -7.53 6.80 5.64
N LEU A 91 -6.36 7.37 5.92
CA LEU A 91 -5.83 7.49 7.28
C LEU A 91 -6.11 8.91 7.78
N ASN A 92 -6.84 9.04 8.86
CA ASN A 92 -7.18 10.30 9.53
C ASN A 92 -6.44 10.49 10.86
N ASP A 93 -5.74 9.47 11.33
CA ASP A 93 -4.84 9.51 12.48
C ASP A 93 -3.64 8.55 12.25
N SER A 94 -2.64 8.64 13.14
CA SER A 94 -1.44 7.80 13.10
C SER A 94 -1.70 6.34 13.50
N LEU A 95 -2.93 5.98 13.90
CA LEU A 95 -3.30 4.66 14.40
C LEU A 95 -3.82 3.74 13.28
N GLY A 96 -3.24 3.83 12.08
CA GLY A 96 -3.69 3.14 10.86
C GLY A 96 -4.07 1.65 10.99
N PRO A 97 -4.65 1.04 9.93
CA PRO A 97 -5.41 -0.22 10.02
C PRO A 97 -4.67 -1.43 10.62
N ALA A 98 -3.34 -1.36 10.74
CA ALA A 98 -2.50 -2.33 11.44
C ALA A 98 -2.81 -2.49 12.93
N LEU A 99 -3.43 -1.50 13.58
CA LEU A 99 -3.84 -1.58 15.00
C LEU A 99 -5.16 -2.32 15.21
N THR A 100 -5.99 -2.47 14.18
CA THR A 100 -7.35 -3.02 14.29
C THR A 100 -7.59 -4.27 13.45
N ASP A 101 -6.62 -4.69 12.63
CA ASP A 101 -6.70 -5.91 11.81
C ASP A 101 -5.48 -6.82 12.06
N ASP A 102 -5.66 -7.79 12.96
CA ASP A 102 -4.68 -8.80 13.39
C ASP A 102 -4.15 -9.68 12.23
N THR A 103 -4.79 -9.59 11.05
CA THR A 103 -4.38 -10.29 9.84
C THR A 103 -3.32 -9.53 9.04
N ILE A 104 -3.02 -8.28 9.38
CA ILE A 104 -1.91 -7.51 8.83
C ILE A 104 -0.60 -8.01 9.46
N LYS A 105 0.24 -8.67 8.66
CA LYS A 105 1.49 -9.31 9.14
C LYS A 105 2.76 -8.51 8.89
N ALA A 106 2.66 -7.37 8.20
CA ALA A 106 3.78 -6.47 7.93
C ALA A 106 3.27 -5.07 7.61
N VAL A 107 4.03 -4.06 8.04
CA VAL A 107 3.88 -2.65 7.65
C VAL A 107 5.16 -2.25 6.94
N VAL A 108 5.04 -1.77 5.70
CA VAL A 108 6.19 -1.21 4.97
C VAL A 108 6.14 0.31 5.08
N VAL A 109 7.21 0.91 5.59
CA VAL A 109 7.37 2.36 5.75
C VAL A 109 8.53 2.86 4.89
N GLY A 110 8.32 3.97 4.18
CA GLY A 110 9.39 4.68 3.46
C GLY A 110 10.11 5.68 4.38
N PRO A 111 11.34 6.10 4.03
CA PRO A 111 12.07 7.11 4.79
C PRO A 111 11.33 8.46 4.77
N TYR A 112 11.30 9.12 5.93
CA TYR A 112 10.86 10.50 6.08
C TYR A 112 11.97 11.42 5.56
N TYR A 113 11.67 12.23 4.55
CA TYR A 113 12.46 13.41 4.19
C TYR A 113 11.57 14.65 4.28
#